data_AF-A0A838QZR1-F1
#
_entry.id   AF-A0A838QZR1-F1
#
_cell.length_a   1.000
_cell.length_b   1.000
_cell.length_c   1.000
_cell.angle_alpha   90.00
_cell.angle_beta   90.00
_cell.angle_gamma   90.00
#
_symmetry.space_group_name_H-M   'P 1'
#
loop_
_entity.id
_entity.type
_entity.pdbx_description
1 polymer ?
#
loop_
_entity_poly.entity_id
_entity_poly.type
_entity_poly.pdbx_seq_one_letter_code
_entity_poly.pdbx_strand_id
1 'polypeptide(L)' 'MSDSSSAPAVEKKWRPLERNERRVAGVLAEKAKTTPENYPLSINALMNGCNQKSNRAPQMTLDEGQVQDALD' A
#
# COMPACT_ATOMS: atom_id res chain seq x y z
N MET A 1 36.34 9.91 28.08
CA MET A 1 35.28 9.18 28.79
C MET A 1 33.99 9.90 28.47
N SER A 2 33.53 9.88 27.22
CA SER A 2 32.85 8.78 26.54
C SER A 2 31.50 8.49 27.19
N ASP A 3 30.46 9.20 26.73
CA ASP A 3 29.12 8.63 26.70
C ASP A 3 28.60 8.74 25.27
N SER A 4 28.62 7.58 24.60
CA SER A 4 28.16 7.39 23.24
C SER A 4 26.64 7.45 23.22
N SER A 5 26.09 8.54 22.68
CA SER A 5 24.69 8.59 22.27
C SER A 5 24.47 7.67 21.07
N SER A 6 24.14 6.41 21.32
CA SER A 6 23.66 5.49 20.28
C SER A 6 22.23 5.87 19.91
N ALA A 7 22.04 6.49 18.75
CA ALA A 7 20.74 6.55 18.10
C ALA A 7 20.24 5.10 17.90
N PRO A 8 18.93 4.80 18.07
CA PRO A 8 18.43 3.46 17.81
C PRO A 8 18.61 3.17 16.32
N ALA A 9 19.48 2.20 16.01
CA ALA A 9 19.59 1.68 14.66
C ALA A 9 18.24 1.06 14.29
N VAL A 10 17.52 1.69 13.37
CA VAL A 10 16.28 1.14 12.81
C VAL A 10 16.68 -0.11 12.03
N GLU A 11 16.62 -1.25 12.70
CA GLU A 11 16.93 -2.55 12.12
C GLU A 11 15.97 -2.77 10.96
N LYS A 12 16.46 -2.70 9.71
CA LYS A 12 15.63 -2.83 8.51
C LYS A 12 15.20 -4.29 8.34
N LYS A 13 14.18 -4.68 9.12
CA LYS A 13 13.54 -6.00 9.03
C LYS A 13 12.67 -6.01 7.79
N TRP A 14 13.06 -6.81 6.80
CA TRP A 14 12.16 -7.15 5.70
C TRP A 14 10.93 -7.81 6.29
N ARG A 15 9.79 -7.10 6.21
CA ARG A 15 8.50 -7.64 6.60
C ARG A 15 7.70 -8.01 5.35
N PRO A 16 7.10 -9.20 5.30
CA PRO A 16 6.13 -9.52 4.26
C PRO A 16 5.00 -8.49 4.29
N LEU A 17 4.50 -8.10 3.12
CA LEU A 17 3.32 -7.25 3.03
C LEU A 17 2.08 -8.04 3.42
N GLU A 18 1.27 -7.46 4.30
CA GLU A 18 -0.02 -7.99 4.69
C GLU A 18 -1.00 -8.02 3.52
N ARG A 19 -2.12 -8.70 3.71
CA ARG A 19 -3.11 -8.94 2.63
C ARG A 19 -3.57 -7.65 1.94
N ASN A 20 -3.87 -6.61 2.71
CA ASN A 20 -4.39 -5.34 2.19
C ASN A 20 -3.26 -4.51 1.57
N GLU A 21 -2.10 -4.43 2.23
CA GLU A 21 -0.90 -3.76 1.72
C GLU A 21 -0.49 -4.32 0.34
N ARG A 22 -0.51 -5.65 0.17
CA ARG A 22 -0.25 -6.29 -1.14
C ARG A 22 -1.23 -5.87 -2.21
N ARG A 23 -2.53 -5.80 -1.86
CA ARG A 23 -3.57 -5.37 -2.78
C ARG A 23 -3.33 -3.92 -3.20
N VAL A 24 -3.18 -3.01 -2.23
CA VAL A 24 -2.95 -1.59 -2.46
C VAL A 24 -1.72 -1.36 -3.33
N ALA A 25 -0.58 -1.97 -2.98
CA ALA A 25 0.66 -1.88 -3.76
C ALA A 25 0.47 -2.39 -5.20
N GLY A 26 -0.24 -3.50 -5.38
CA GLY A 26 -0.55 -4.04 -6.70
C GLY A 26 -1.43 -3.11 -7.55
N VAL A 27 -2.43 -2.47 -6.95
CA VAL A 27 -3.29 -1.49 -7.65
C VAL A 27 -2.48 -0.25 -8.03
N LEU A 28 -1.64 0.28 -7.15
CA LEU A 28 -0.77 1.42 -7.46
C LEU A 28 0.15 1.10 -8.64
N ALA A 29 0.80 -0.07 -8.62
CA ALA A 29 1.66 -0.52 -9.72
C ALA A 29 0.90 -0.71 -11.04
N GLU A 30 -0.27 -1.34 -10.99
CA GLU A 30 -1.14 -1.54 -12.17
C GLU A 30 -1.55 -0.19 -12.77
N LYS A 31 -2.07 0.73 -11.96
CA LYS A 31 -2.62 2.01 -12.44
C LYS A 31 -1.55 3.00 -12.85
N ALA A 32 -0.39 3.00 -12.20
CA ALA A 32 0.76 3.78 -12.68
C ALA A 32 1.18 3.39 -14.11
N LYS A 33 1.01 2.12 -14.50
CA LYS A 33 1.36 1.63 -15.83
C LYS A 33 0.22 1.75 -16.86
N THR A 34 -1.00 1.44 -16.45
CA THR A 34 -2.14 1.30 -17.37
C THR A 34 -2.97 2.57 -17.51
N THR A 35 -2.98 3.43 -16.49
CA THR A 35 -3.74 4.68 -16.45
C THR A 35 -2.89 5.82 -15.83
N PRO A 36 -1.72 6.14 -16.42
CA PRO A 36 -0.79 7.11 -15.86
C PRO A 36 -1.37 8.53 -15.72
N GLU A 37 -2.36 8.88 -16.54
CA GLU A 37 -3.07 10.16 -16.50
C GLU A 37 -3.89 10.37 -15.22
N ASN A 38 -4.29 9.28 -14.56
CA ASN A 38 -5.04 9.29 -13.31
C ASN A 38 -4.12 9.19 -12.08
N TYR A 39 -2.80 9.21 -12.28
CA TYR A 39 -1.83 9.13 -11.20
C TYR A 39 -1.34 10.55 -10.81
N PRO A 40 -1.22 10.87 -9.50
CA PRO A 40 -1.47 10.01 -8.33
C PRO A 40 -2.96 9.76 -8.06
N LEU A 41 -3.28 8.56 -7.55
CA LEU A 41 -4.65 8.17 -7.20
C LEU A 41 -5.09 8.83 -5.90
N SER A 42 -6.35 9.25 -5.83
CA SER A 42 -7.03 9.54 -4.56
C SER A 42 -7.34 8.25 -3.79
N ILE A 43 -7.60 8.35 -2.49
CA ILE A 43 -7.99 7.19 -1.66
C ILE A 43 -9.22 6.48 -2.24
N ASN A 44 -10.24 7.24 -2.66
CA ASN A 44 -11.43 6.66 -3.28
C ASN A 44 -11.13 5.91 -4.58
N ALA A 45 -10.25 6.46 -5.44
CA ALA A 45 -9.85 5.78 -6.67
C ALA A 45 -9.07 4.49 -6.39
N LEU A 46 -8.21 4.51 -5.36
CA LEU A 46 -7.44 3.37 -4.91
C LEU A 46 -8.34 2.27 -4.31
N MET A 47 -9.31 2.63 -3.45
CA MET A 47 -10.32 1.73 -2.91
C MET A 47 -11.13 1.07 -4.02
N ASN A 48 -11.62 1.86 -4.99
CA ASN A 48 -12.33 1.34 -6.15
C ASN A 48 -11.47 0.36 -6.96
N GLY A 49 -10.18 0.68 -7.15
CA GLY A 49 -9.22 -0.23 -7.77
C GLY A 49 -9.02 -1.51 -6.94
N CYS A 50 -8.97 -1.44 -5.62
CA CYS A 50 -8.81 -2.61 -4.76
C CYS A 50 -10.00 -3.57 -4.83
N ASN A 51 -11.20 -3.01 -4.96
CA ASN A 51 -12.50 -3.70 -4.98
C ASN A 51 -13.00 -4.01 -6.40
N GLN A 52 -12.18 -3.80 -7.43
CA GLN A 52 -12.55 -4.04 -8.83
C GLN A 52 -12.98 -5.51 -9.04
N LYS A 53 -14.09 -5.73 -9.76
CA LYS A 53 -14.62 -7.08 -10.01
C LYS A 53 -13.75 -7.92 -10.95
N SER A 54 -13.05 -7.26 -11.87
CA SER A 54 -12.12 -7.88 -12.81
C SER A 54 -10.67 -7.72 -12.34
N ASN A 55 -9.80 -8.64 -12.76
CA ASN A 55 -8.36 -8.64 -12.47
C ASN A 55 -8.03 -8.59 -10.97
N ARG A 56 -8.90 -9.16 -10.13
CA ARG A 56 -8.67 -9.33 -8.68
C ARG A 56 -8.94 -10.77 -8.27
N ALA A 57 -7.96 -11.39 -7.62
CA ALA A 57 -8.08 -12.71 -7.02
C ALA A 57 -7.30 -12.73 -5.68
N PRO A 58 -7.97 -12.95 -4.53
CA PRO A 58 -9.42 -13.01 -4.35
C PRO A 58 -10.07 -11.63 -4.57
N GLN A 59 -11.38 -11.61 -4.84
CA GLN A 59 -12.14 -10.36 -4.73
C GLN A 59 -12.12 -9.88 -3.27
N MET A 60 -12.04 -8.57 -3.07
CA MET A 60 -12.03 -7.95 -1.74
C MET A 60 -13.09 -6.85 -1.68
N THR A 61 -13.44 -6.48 -0.46
CA THR A 61 -14.32 -5.35 -0.17
C THR A 61 -13.67 -4.56 0.95
N LEU A 62 -12.69 -3.75 0.58
CA LEU A 62 -11.99 -2.86 1.50
C LEU A 62 -12.80 -1.57 1.68
N ASP A 63 -12.82 -1.06 2.89
CA ASP A 63 -13.29 0.31 3.18
C ASP A 63 -12.14 1.33 3.08
N GLU A 64 -12.47 2.61 3.24
CA GLU A 64 -11.52 3.71 3.15
C GLU A 64 -10.43 3.63 4.23
N GLY A 65 -10.80 3.28 5.46
CA GLY A 65 -9.87 3.16 6.58
C GLY A 65 -8.86 2.05 6.37
N GLN A 66 -9.30 0.88 5.89
CA GLN A 66 -8.42 -0.24 5.57
C GLN A 66 -7.44 0.06 4.44
N VAL A 67 -7.80 0.94 3.50
CA VAL A 67 -6.90 1.39 2.44
C VAL A 67 -5.91 2.42 2.97
N GLN A 68 -6.36 3.34 3.82
CA GLN A 68 -5.51 4.32 4.48
C GLN A 68 -4.48 3.65 5.39
N ASP A 69 -4.91 2.74 6.27
CA ASP A 69 -4.05 1.97 7.16
C ASP A 69 -3.01 1.12 6.41
N ALA A 70 -3.29 0.76 5.15
CA ALA A 70 -2.36 0.01 4.31
C ALA A 70 -1.35 0.90 3.56
N LEU A 71 -1.57 2.22 3.53
CA LEU A 71 -0.64 3.21 2.98
C LEU A 71 0.31 3.79 4.04
N ASP A 72 -0.16 3.88 5.28
CA ASP A 72 0.59 4.37 6.44
C ASP A 72 1.63 3.35 6.96
#